data_AF-A0A847P835-F1
#
_entry.id   AF-A0A847P835-F1
#
_cell.length_a   1.000
_cell.length_b   1.000
_cell.length_c   1.000
_cell.angle_alpha   90.00
_cell.angle_beta   90.00
_cell.angle_gamma   90.00
#
_symmetry.space_group_name_H-M   'P 1'
#
loop_
_entity.id
_entity.type
_entity.pdbx_description
1 polymer ?
#
loop_
_entity_poly.entity_id
_entity_poly.type
_entity_poly.pdbx_seq_one_letter_code
_entity_poly.pdbx_strand_id
1 'polypeptide(L)'
;MKKFIFGVFICLIISVSFFPATVYASNVAEVNGVEYATIQQALDAAKSGDTINLLADSDIDSPVSIEKAITIEGNNCEIYYTGSYAALIILNSETKESSITLKNIRIVAKKAETGISYEVEKGQLTLDNIVIRGYGGDKPVYPLFMTADCSGAVININNCSLTGHYGINVWGQNMTININDTEIYSYSEENVAAIVLNRGDVYNAENTVINITKSKIVAADKDDNPTVAILNKTLTAKVNIDEQSEIKGEIKEVIAFVGTVEDSTLFFKLQDAINYGIEKNRPVEIIRNINEKARIEINGKVEINGNGLMLTSSSHEIISIKTADEVIIENCNIIGISDCVYGLTIDYKPVTLKLNNVTISGQRHIAVYVCWGAESSKLFIRDCDLTGCYALGVYGEKTEVEINNTKLTSINNDSKPDAAKHYSGAILIYVNDVKVKVFEGSITTISSEDKPLACVIHVPGNNAENMDVYLDTEIIAEGTAEIIGFESNSQHIIKVRQEYKQKLNDEGFAVTKPDDKGMIEIDYSKKVNTVTYMIDGKEYCVIKVQDGDSVKDVPVVPIKDGYTGKWDHDGTNITVDTTINAVYTKEFLNLKMILLLAVVFVIVLIILIMTTYKKKNKIN
;
A
#
# COMPACT_ATOMS: atom_id res chain seq x y z
N MET A 1 -56.23 93.17 -0.42
CA MET A 1 -55.02 92.62 -1.08
C MET A 1 -54.11 91.80 -0.17
N LYS A 2 -53.89 92.13 1.12
CA LYS A 2 -52.96 91.38 1.99
C LYS A 2 -53.37 89.94 2.38
N LYS A 3 -54.66 89.60 2.43
CA LYS A 3 -55.12 88.24 2.80
C LYS A 3 -55.13 87.24 1.63
N PHE A 4 -55.15 87.70 0.38
CA PHE A 4 -55.14 86.84 -0.80
C PHE A 4 -53.72 86.43 -1.21
N ILE A 5 -52.75 87.34 -1.04
CA ILE A 5 -51.33 87.07 -1.32
C ILE A 5 -50.72 86.11 -0.29
N PHE A 6 -51.19 86.13 0.97
CA PHE A 6 -50.72 85.21 2.01
C PHE A 6 -51.23 83.77 1.83
N GLY A 7 -52.43 83.58 1.27
CA GLY A 7 -52.97 82.25 0.94
C GLY A 7 -52.28 81.59 -0.25
N VAL A 8 -51.87 82.38 -1.25
CA VAL A 8 -51.12 81.88 -2.41
C VAL A 8 -49.66 81.54 -2.04
N PHE A 9 -49.04 82.30 -1.12
CA PHE A 9 -47.69 82.00 -0.64
C PHE A 9 -47.62 80.73 0.21
N ILE A 10 -48.64 80.44 1.02
CA ILE A 10 -48.70 79.20 1.82
C ILE A 10 -48.98 77.97 0.92
N CYS A 11 -49.79 78.11 -0.13
CA CYS A 11 -49.98 77.03 -1.11
C CYS A 11 -48.72 76.76 -1.96
N LEU A 12 -47.88 77.78 -2.22
CA LEU A 12 -46.60 77.60 -2.93
C LEU A 12 -45.52 76.94 -2.03
N ILE A 13 -45.52 77.22 -0.72
CA ILE A 13 -44.56 76.61 0.22
C ILE A 13 -44.92 75.14 0.53
N ILE A 14 -46.22 74.80 0.57
CA ILE A 14 -46.66 73.41 0.76
C ILE A 14 -46.49 72.57 -0.52
N SER A 15 -46.50 73.18 -1.72
CA SER A 15 -46.26 72.46 -2.99
C SER A 15 -44.77 72.22 -3.29
N VAL A 16 -43.84 72.95 -2.68
CA VAL A 16 -42.39 72.71 -2.82
C VAL A 16 -41.88 71.64 -1.85
N SER A 17 -42.63 71.30 -0.79
CA SER A 17 -42.29 70.20 0.14
C SER A 17 -42.77 68.81 -0.31
N PHE A 18 -43.38 68.70 -1.49
CA PHE A 18 -43.81 67.43 -2.12
C PHE A 18 -43.00 67.09 -3.38
N PHE A 19 -41.79 67.64 -3.54
CA PHE A 19 -40.82 66.91 -4.35
C PHE A 19 -40.45 65.66 -3.56
N PRO A 20 -40.65 64.43 -4.08
CA PRO A 20 -39.97 63.29 -3.51
C PRO A 20 -38.50 63.70 -3.43
N ALA A 21 -37.89 63.60 -2.26
CA ALA A 21 -36.44 63.56 -2.23
C ALA A 21 -36.08 62.45 -3.22
N THR A 22 -35.48 62.82 -4.35
CA THR A 22 -34.87 61.85 -5.24
C THR A 22 -33.78 61.24 -4.39
N VAL A 23 -34.11 60.15 -3.70
CA VAL A 23 -33.12 59.26 -3.13
C VAL A 23 -32.41 58.72 -4.35
N TYR A 24 -31.30 59.36 -4.72
CA TYR A 24 -30.39 58.74 -5.67
C TYR A 24 -30.04 57.40 -5.04
N ALA A 25 -30.39 56.32 -5.73
CA ALA A 25 -29.88 55.00 -5.35
C ALA A 25 -28.37 55.17 -5.20
N SER A 26 -27.84 54.83 -4.03
CA SER A 26 -26.39 54.86 -3.82
C SER A 26 -25.76 54.01 -4.91
N ASN A 27 -24.73 54.53 -5.58
CA ASN A 27 -23.96 53.72 -6.52
C ASN A 27 -23.39 52.52 -5.76
N VAL A 28 -23.40 51.35 -6.40
CA VAL A 28 -23.07 50.08 -5.75
C VAL A 28 -21.68 49.57 -6.14
N ALA A 29 -21.11 50.08 -7.23
CA ALA A 29 -19.82 49.64 -7.74
C ALA A 29 -19.03 50.78 -8.37
N GLU A 30 -17.71 50.69 -8.33
CA GLU A 30 -16.78 51.61 -8.98
C GLU A 30 -15.77 50.82 -9.83
N VAL A 31 -15.48 51.32 -11.03
CA VAL A 31 -14.29 50.90 -11.80
C VAL A 31 -13.55 52.13 -12.31
N ASN A 32 -12.23 52.16 -12.10
CA ASN A 32 -11.35 53.25 -12.55
C ASN A 32 -11.81 54.66 -12.15
N GLY A 33 -12.35 54.85 -10.94
CA GLY A 33 -12.82 56.16 -10.45
C GLY A 33 -14.21 56.57 -10.91
N VAL A 34 -14.92 55.72 -11.67
CA VAL A 34 -16.28 55.97 -12.14
C VAL A 34 -17.24 55.07 -11.37
N GLU A 35 -18.26 55.67 -10.75
CA GLU A 35 -19.28 54.96 -9.99
C GLU A 35 -20.48 54.56 -10.88
N TYR A 36 -21.06 53.41 -10.58
CA TYR A 36 -22.17 52.80 -11.31
C TYR A 36 -23.29 52.37 -10.38
N ALA A 37 -24.53 52.47 -10.87
CA ALA A 37 -25.72 52.12 -10.09
C ALA A 37 -25.91 50.61 -9.91
N THR A 38 -25.30 49.78 -10.77
CA THR A 38 -25.34 48.32 -10.67
C THR A 38 -23.96 47.68 -10.88
N ILE A 39 -23.77 46.47 -10.33
CA ILE A 39 -22.56 45.66 -10.54
C ILE A 39 -22.38 45.33 -12.03
N GLN A 40 -23.48 44.99 -12.72
CA GLN A 40 -23.44 44.69 -14.16
C GLN A 40 -22.99 45.90 -14.99
N GLN A 41 -23.45 47.11 -14.68
CA GLN A 41 -23.01 48.32 -15.37
C GLN A 41 -21.50 48.58 -15.21
N ALA A 42 -20.95 48.31 -14.02
CA ALA A 42 -19.51 48.39 -13.80
C ALA A 42 -18.76 47.32 -14.61
N LEU A 43 -19.27 46.07 -14.68
CA LEU A 43 -18.70 44.99 -15.49
C LEU A 43 -18.71 45.30 -16.99
N ASP A 44 -19.82 45.87 -17.49
CA ASP A 44 -19.98 46.24 -18.90
C ASP A 44 -18.96 47.33 -19.29
N ALA A 45 -18.72 48.30 -18.40
CA ALA A 45 -17.77 49.38 -18.59
C ALA A 45 -16.30 48.96 -18.39
N ALA A 46 -16.05 47.95 -17.55
CA ALA A 46 -14.73 47.47 -17.23
C ALA A 46 -14.06 46.77 -18.43
N LYS A 47 -12.73 46.92 -18.52
CA LYS A 47 -11.88 46.18 -19.45
C LYS A 47 -11.29 44.96 -18.76
N SER A 48 -10.84 44.00 -19.57
CA SER A 48 -10.09 42.86 -19.06
C SER A 48 -8.85 43.34 -18.27
N GLY A 49 -8.67 42.83 -17.05
CA GLY A 49 -7.62 43.21 -16.11
C GLY A 49 -8.01 44.31 -15.12
N ASP A 50 -9.15 44.99 -15.30
CA ASP A 50 -9.61 46.01 -14.35
C ASP A 50 -10.04 45.40 -13.01
N THR A 51 -10.12 46.26 -11.99
CA THR A 51 -10.69 45.95 -10.67
C THR A 51 -11.99 46.72 -10.48
N ILE A 52 -13.05 46.02 -10.11
CA ILE A 52 -14.34 46.58 -9.71
C ILE A 52 -14.41 46.55 -8.18
N ASN A 53 -14.65 47.69 -7.55
CA ASN A 53 -14.84 47.79 -6.10
C ASN A 53 -16.34 47.92 -5.80
N LEU A 54 -16.88 47.08 -4.94
CA LEU A 54 -18.24 47.26 -4.41
C LEU A 54 -18.21 48.37 -3.34
N LEU A 55 -19.21 49.25 -3.42
CA LEU A 55 -19.35 50.44 -2.57
C LEU A 55 -20.47 50.28 -1.54
N ALA A 56 -21.45 49.43 -1.81
CA ALA A 56 -22.61 49.20 -0.98
C ALA A 56 -23.22 47.81 -1.20
N ASP A 57 -23.99 47.34 -0.22
CA ASP A 57 -24.82 46.14 -0.35
C ASP A 57 -25.79 46.28 -1.54
N SER A 58 -26.11 45.16 -2.18
CA SER A 58 -26.89 45.13 -3.41
C SER A 58 -28.02 44.11 -3.32
N ASP A 59 -29.26 44.54 -3.55
CA ASP A 59 -30.39 43.65 -3.81
C ASP A 59 -30.51 43.41 -5.32
N ILE A 60 -30.39 42.14 -5.72
CA ILE A 60 -30.50 41.74 -7.13
C ILE A 60 -31.51 40.59 -7.30
N ASP A 61 -32.26 40.63 -8.39
CA ASP A 61 -33.21 39.58 -8.81
C ASP A 61 -32.77 38.87 -10.10
N SER A 62 -31.76 39.42 -10.77
CA SER A 62 -31.18 38.94 -12.02
C SER A 62 -29.70 38.59 -11.81
N PRO A 63 -29.19 37.51 -12.43
CA PRO A 63 -27.78 37.13 -12.29
C PRO A 63 -26.81 38.21 -12.78
N VAL A 64 -25.67 38.33 -12.10
CA VAL A 64 -24.53 39.13 -12.58
C VAL A 64 -23.63 38.25 -13.44
N SER A 65 -23.46 38.61 -14.70
CA SER A 65 -22.69 37.83 -15.68
C SER A 65 -21.28 38.38 -15.83
N ILE A 66 -20.27 37.52 -15.65
CA ILE A 66 -18.84 37.86 -15.72
C ILE A 66 -18.22 37.11 -16.90
N GLU A 67 -17.88 37.85 -17.96
CA GLU A 67 -17.42 37.31 -19.25
C GLU A 67 -15.99 37.74 -19.62
N LYS A 68 -15.24 38.32 -18.68
CA LYS A 68 -13.89 38.86 -18.92
C LYS A 68 -13.00 38.66 -17.70
N ALA A 69 -11.70 38.59 -17.91
CA ALA A 69 -10.75 38.50 -16.81
C ALA A 69 -10.81 39.80 -15.99
N ILE A 70 -11.25 39.71 -14.74
CA ILE A 70 -11.53 40.88 -13.88
C ILE A 70 -11.22 40.51 -12.44
N THR A 71 -10.94 41.52 -11.61
CA THR A 71 -11.01 41.39 -10.15
C THR A 71 -12.26 42.10 -9.63
N ILE A 72 -13.04 41.44 -8.78
CA ILE A 72 -14.11 42.09 -8.01
C ILE A 72 -13.70 42.09 -6.53
N GLU A 73 -13.48 43.29 -6.00
CA GLU A 73 -13.24 43.55 -4.59
C GLU A 73 -14.55 43.94 -3.92
N GLY A 74 -15.07 43.05 -3.08
CA GLY A 74 -16.37 43.18 -2.44
C GLY A 74 -16.39 44.12 -1.26
N ASN A 75 -15.24 44.44 -0.65
CA ASN A 75 -15.18 45.28 0.56
C ASN A 75 -16.12 44.81 1.69
N ASN A 76 -16.40 43.50 1.76
CA ASN A 76 -17.38 42.86 2.64
C ASN A 76 -18.85 43.19 2.40
N CYS A 77 -19.21 43.83 1.27
CA CYS A 77 -20.59 44.09 0.88
C CYS A 77 -21.38 42.78 0.68
N GLU A 78 -22.67 42.83 1.01
CA GLU A 78 -23.62 41.73 0.81
C GLU A 78 -24.36 41.89 -0.53
N ILE A 79 -24.34 40.82 -1.33
CA ILE A 79 -25.19 40.65 -2.51
C ILE A 79 -26.37 39.77 -2.11
N TYR A 80 -27.55 40.38 -1.95
CA TYR A 80 -28.80 39.70 -1.67
C TYR A 80 -29.46 39.27 -2.97
N TYR A 81 -29.41 37.98 -3.28
CA TYR A 81 -29.98 37.45 -4.50
C TYR A 81 -31.34 36.78 -4.24
N THR A 82 -32.34 37.21 -5.03
CA THR A 82 -33.74 36.75 -4.96
C THR A 82 -34.21 36.00 -6.20
N GLY A 83 -33.38 35.91 -7.24
CA GLY A 83 -33.67 35.13 -8.43
C GLY A 83 -33.55 33.63 -8.21
N SER A 84 -33.83 32.84 -9.26
CA SER A 84 -33.99 31.39 -9.16
C SER A 84 -32.71 30.59 -9.41
N TYR A 85 -31.81 31.06 -10.28
CA TYR A 85 -30.63 30.29 -10.70
C TYR A 85 -29.38 30.61 -9.86
N ALA A 86 -28.46 31.45 -10.35
CA ALA A 86 -27.21 31.80 -9.67
C ALA A 86 -27.09 33.31 -9.44
N ALA A 87 -26.47 33.74 -8.34
CA ALA A 87 -26.23 35.17 -8.09
C ALA A 87 -25.14 35.72 -9.02
N LEU A 88 -24.03 34.97 -9.15
CA LEU A 88 -22.95 35.25 -10.09
C LEU A 88 -22.85 34.10 -11.10
N ILE A 89 -22.78 34.41 -12.39
CA ILE A 89 -22.51 33.45 -13.45
C ILE A 89 -21.21 33.86 -14.13
N ILE A 90 -20.23 32.96 -14.11
CA ILE A 90 -18.93 33.16 -14.72
C ILE A 90 -18.91 32.38 -16.03
N LEU A 91 -18.87 33.11 -17.13
CA LEU A 91 -19.07 32.61 -18.49
C LEU A 91 -17.77 32.72 -19.30
N ASN A 92 -17.65 31.88 -20.33
CA ASN A 92 -16.53 31.94 -21.26
C ASN A 92 -16.36 33.35 -21.86
N SER A 93 -15.16 33.91 -21.69
CA SER A 93 -14.74 35.10 -22.47
C SER A 93 -14.44 34.72 -23.92
N GLU A 94 -14.29 35.71 -24.81
CA GLU A 94 -13.85 35.49 -26.21
C GLU A 94 -12.59 34.61 -26.32
N THR A 95 -11.71 34.67 -25.32
CA THR A 95 -10.43 33.94 -25.30
C THR A 95 -10.50 32.56 -24.65
N LYS A 96 -11.63 32.21 -24.01
CA LYS A 96 -11.85 31.01 -23.15
C LYS A 96 -10.92 30.88 -21.93
N GLU A 97 -9.70 31.42 -21.98
CA GLU A 97 -8.74 31.45 -20.88
C GLU A 97 -8.85 32.74 -20.04
N SER A 98 -9.93 32.89 -19.28
CA SER A 98 -10.10 34.03 -18.37
C SER A 98 -9.66 33.71 -16.94
N SER A 99 -8.84 34.58 -16.35
CA SER A 99 -8.52 34.57 -14.92
C SER A 99 -9.40 35.56 -14.18
N ILE A 100 -10.27 35.07 -13.30
CA ILE A 100 -11.23 35.87 -12.55
C ILE A 100 -10.91 35.74 -11.06
N THR A 101 -10.89 36.87 -10.36
CA THR A 101 -10.66 36.92 -8.92
C THR A 101 -11.81 37.62 -8.21
N LEU A 102 -12.41 36.95 -7.23
CA LEU A 102 -13.44 37.50 -6.35
C LEU A 102 -12.87 37.59 -4.94
N LYS A 103 -12.98 38.76 -4.29
CA LYS A 103 -12.42 39.00 -2.96
C LYS A 103 -13.42 39.64 -2.02
N ASN A 104 -13.47 39.19 -0.77
CA ASN A 104 -14.24 39.84 0.30
C ASN A 104 -15.72 40.10 -0.06
N ILE A 105 -16.38 39.15 -0.73
CA ILE A 105 -17.81 39.26 -1.11
C ILE A 105 -18.64 38.35 -0.19
N ARG A 106 -19.81 38.84 0.23
CA ARG A 106 -20.82 38.02 0.91
C ARG A 106 -22.02 37.84 -0.02
N ILE A 107 -22.38 36.61 -0.35
CA ILE A 107 -23.54 36.28 -1.18
C ILE A 107 -24.60 35.66 -0.29
N VAL A 108 -25.77 36.28 -0.25
CA VAL A 108 -26.95 35.80 0.48
C VAL A 108 -27.99 35.31 -0.52
N ALA A 109 -27.97 34.02 -0.80
CA ALA A 109 -28.85 33.34 -1.74
C ALA A 109 -30.17 32.96 -1.06
N LYS A 110 -31.21 33.82 -1.16
CA LYS A 110 -32.47 33.61 -0.43
C LYS A 110 -33.23 32.36 -0.92
N LYS A 111 -33.52 32.30 -2.21
CA LYS A 111 -34.25 31.19 -2.87
C LYS A 111 -33.51 30.64 -4.10
N ALA A 112 -32.27 31.05 -4.28
CA ALA A 112 -31.50 30.69 -5.45
C ALA A 112 -31.01 29.26 -5.36
N GLU A 113 -31.00 28.58 -6.49
CA GLU A 113 -30.36 27.27 -6.61
C GLU A 113 -28.86 27.37 -6.30
N THR A 114 -28.20 28.42 -6.80
CA THR A 114 -26.75 28.54 -6.79
C THR A 114 -26.25 29.90 -6.26
N GLY A 115 -25.12 29.91 -5.57
CA GLY A 115 -24.38 31.13 -5.26
C GLY A 115 -23.59 31.61 -6.48
N ILE A 116 -22.56 30.84 -6.85
CA ILE A 116 -21.70 31.07 -8.02
C ILE A 116 -21.80 29.87 -8.97
N SER A 117 -22.13 30.12 -10.25
CA SER A 117 -21.98 29.16 -11.34
C SER A 117 -20.69 29.46 -12.12
N TYR A 118 -19.86 28.45 -12.37
CA TYR A 118 -18.63 28.56 -13.15
C TYR A 118 -18.69 27.69 -14.40
N GLU A 119 -18.60 28.35 -15.56
CA GLU A 119 -18.92 27.77 -16.89
C GLU A 119 -17.80 28.11 -17.91
N VAL A 120 -16.54 28.15 -17.45
CA VAL A 120 -15.39 28.56 -18.27
C VAL A 120 -14.44 27.42 -18.56
N GLU A 121 -14.22 27.12 -19.84
CA GLU A 121 -13.30 26.09 -20.31
C GLU A 121 -11.85 26.54 -20.08
N LYS A 122 -11.04 25.78 -19.34
CA LYS A 122 -9.59 26.05 -19.09
C LYS A 122 -9.27 27.41 -18.44
N GLY A 123 -10.24 28.07 -17.82
CA GLY A 123 -10.02 29.33 -17.10
C GLY A 123 -9.42 29.14 -15.71
N GLN A 124 -9.18 30.26 -15.02
CA GLN A 124 -8.85 30.28 -13.59
C GLN A 124 -9.89 31.07 -12.81
N LEU A 125 -10.35 30.51 -11.69
CA LEU A 125 -11.17 31.22 -10.70
C LEU A 125 -10.42 31.27 -9.38
N THR A 126 -10.31 32.45 -8.79
CA THR A 126 -9.82 32.64 -7.42
C THR A 126 -10.92 33.24 -6.56
N LEU A 127 -11.32 32.50 -5.52
CA LEU A 127 -12.19 32.97 -4.45
C LEU A 127 -11.33 33.22 -3.22
N ASP A 128 -11.34 34.43 -2.69
CA ASP A 128 -10.56 34.82 -1.52
C ASP A 128 -11.46 35.55 -0.51
N ASN A 129 -11.64 34.97 0.67
CA ASN A 129 -12.53 35.50 1.70
C ASN A 129 -13.99 35.71 1.20
N ILE A 130 -14.56 34.68 0.58
CA ILE A 130 -15.94 34.67 0.10
C ILE A 130 -16.84 33.95 1.10
N VAL A 131 -18.00 34.55 1.40
CA VAL A 131 -19.05 33.92 2.20
C VAL A 131 -20.27 33.69 1.32
N ILE A 132 -20.76 32.46 1.23
CA ILE A 132 -22.01 32.12 0.55
C ILE A 132 -22.93 31.38 1.51
N ARG A 133 -24.13 31.92 1.70
CA ARG A 133 -25.14 31.39 2.64
C ARG A 133 -26.55 31.69 2.16
N GLY A 134 -27.54 31.03 2.75
CA GLY A 134 -28.94 31.41 2.55
C GLY A 134 -29.46 32.43 3.58
N TYR A 135 -30.78 32.62 3.61
CA TYR A 135 -31.44 33.64 4.44
C TYR A 135 -32.59 33.03 5.25
N GLY A 136 -32.69 33.38 6.53
CA GLY A 136 -33.85 33.00 7.36
C GLY A 136 -34.07 31.50 7.55
N GLY A 137 -33.03 30.67 7.37
CA GLY A 137 -33.09 29.21 7.48
C GLY A 137 -33.01 28.48 6.12
N ASP A 138 -33.41 29.17 5.05
CA ASP A 138 -33.22 28.71 3.66
C ASP A 138 -31.72 28.64 3.33
N LYS A 139 -31.36 27.79 2.36
CA LYS A 139 -29.99 27.56 1.90
C LYS A 139 -29.98 27.41 0.38
N PRO A 140 -28.94 27.91 -0.32
CA PRO A 140 -28.76 27.55 -1.72
C PRO A 140 -28.55 26.05 -1.86
N VAL A 141 -28.94 25.49 -3.00
CA VAL A 141 -28.64 24.09 -3.32
C VAL A 141 -27.12 23.93 -3.46
N TYR A 142 -26.47 24.81 -4.23
CA TYR A 142 -25.03 24.82 -4.49
C TYR A 142 -24.43 26.20 -4.25
N PRO A 143 -23.68 26.43 -3.16
CA PRO A 143 -22.87 27.63 -2.99
C PRO A 143 -21.94 27.85 -4.18
N LEU A 144 -21.30 26.78 -4.65
CA LEU A 144 -20.46 26.77 -5.84
C LEU A 144 -20.83 25.60 -6.75
N PHE A 145 -21.23 25.93 -7.97
CA PHE A 145 -21.58 24.98 -9.03
C PHE A 145 -20.59 25.09 -10.18
N MET A 146 -19.96 23.97 -10.54
CA MET A 146 -19.00 23.88 -11.64
C MET A 146 -19.60 22.96 -12.72
N THR A 147 -19.94 23.53 -13.87
CA THR A 147 -20.64 22.81 -14.95
C THR A 147 -19.71 21.88 -15.72
N ALA A 148 -20.22 21.18 -16.73
CA ALA A 148 -19.35 20.38 -17.61
C ALA A 148 -18.39 21.25 -18.44
N ASP A 149 -18.77 22.51 -18.69
CA ASP A 149 -18.01 23.45 -19.53
C ASP A 149 -16.71 23.90 -18.86
N CYS A 150 -16.58 23.74 -17.54
CA CYS A 150 -15.38 24.15 -16.82
C CYS A 150 -14.21 23.17 -16.89
N SER A 151 -14.22 22.26 -17.86
CA SER A 151 -13.17 21.26 -18.03
C SER A 151 -11.81 21.91 -18.26
N GLY A 152 -10.78 21.39 -17.58
CA GLY A 152 -9.41 21.91 -17.63
C GLY A 152 -9.16 23.16 -16.76
N ALA A 153 -10.16 23.67 -16.04
CA ALA A 153 -10.00 24.89 -15.26
C ALA A 153 -9.22 24.68 -13.94
N VAL A 154 -8.65 25.78 -13.43
CA VAL A 154 -7.99 25.85 -12.13
C VAL A 154 -8.81 26.71 -11.18
N ILE A 155 -9.32 26.13 -10.10
CA ILE A 155 -10.14 26.82 -9.10
C ILE A 155 -9.37 26.90 -7.79
N ASN A 156 -9.18 28.11 -7.27
CA ASN A 156 -8.54 28.34 -5.98
C ASN A 156 -9.57 28.95 -5.02
N ILE A 157 -9.77 28.32 -3.87
CA ILE A 157 -10.75 28.70 -2.86
C ILE A 157 -9.99 28.89 -1.55
N ASN A 158 -9.86 30.14 -1.10
CA ASN A 158 -9.05 30.51 0.04
C ASN A 158 -9.87 31.28 1.07
N ASN A 159 -9.77 30.92 2.35
CA ASN A 159 -10.42 31.65 3.44
C ASN A 159 -11.94 31.80 3.27
N CYS A 160 -12.59 30.85 2.59
CA CYS A 160 -14.01 30.97 2.26
C CYS A 160 -14.91 30.28 3.29
N SER A 161 -16.19 30.65 3.29
CA SER A 161 -17.24 29.95 4.02
C SER A 161 -18.42 29.67 3.08
N LEU A 162 -18.64 28.41 2.73
CA LEU A 162 -19.62 27.98 1.74
C LEU A 162 -20.68 27.10 2.41
N THR A 163 -21.92 27.58 2.50
CA THR A 163 -23.02 26.87 3.18
C THR A 163 -24.21 26.65 2.25
N GLY A 164 -24.59 25.40 2.03
CA GLY A 164 -25.71 25.01 1.18
C GLY A 164 -26.29 23.64 1.49
N HIS A 165 -27.19 23.14 0.64
CA HIS A 165 -27.60 21.73 0.68
C HIS A 165 -26.42 20.84 0.29
N TYR A 166 -25.73 21.19 -0.79
CA TYR A 166 -24.39 20.73 -1.13
C TYR A 166 -23.43 21.91 -0.89
N GLY A 167 -22.13 21.67 -0.79
CA GLY A 167 -21.14 22.74 -0.70
C GLY A 167 -20.55 23.12 -2.06
N ILE A 168 -19.93 22.15 -2.72
CA ILE A 168 -19.33 22.24 -4.04
C ILE A 168 -19.82 21.08 -4.89
N ASN A 169 -20.28 21.36 -6.11
CA ASN A 169 -20.73 20.34 -7.06
C ASN A 169 -19.96 20.49 -8.39
N VAL A 170 -19.36 19.40 -8.85
CA VAL A 170 -18.40 19.39 -9.96
C VAL A 170 -18.84 18.44 -11.08
N TRP A 171 -18.88 18.97 -12.31
CA TRP A 171 -19.12 18.22 -13.54
C TRP A 171 -18.01 18.33 -14.58
N GLY A 172 -17.03 19.22 -14.38
CA GLY A 172 -15.91 19.42 -15.31
C GLY A 172 -14.79 18.39 -15.12
N GLN A 173 -14.16 18.00 -16.23
CA GLN A 173 -13.05 17.05 -16.29
C GLN A 173 -11.70 17.74 -16.21
N ASN A 174 -10.65 17.01 -15.85
CA ASN A 174 -9.26 17.49 -15.89
C ASN A 174 -9.03 18.80 -15.12
N MET A 175 -9.85 19.10 -14.11
CA MET A 175 -9.74 20.33 -13.33
C MET A 175 -8.72 20.18 -12.22
N THR A 176 -8.19 21.29 -11.74
CA THR A 176 -7.47 21.36 -10.46
C THR A 176 -8.23 22.30 -9.52
N ILE A 177 -8.69 21.81 -8.38
CA ILE A 177 -9.45 22.57 -7.39
C ILE A 177 -8.64 22.58 -6.09
N ASN A 178 -8.20 23.75 -5.65
CA ASN A 178 -7.44 23.94 -4.43
C ASN A 178 -8.32 24.63 -3.39
N ILE A 179 -8.46 24.01 -2.21
CA ILE A 179 -9.29 24.48 -1.10
C ILE A 179 -8.37 24.66 0.11
N ASN A 180 -8.20 25.90 0.55
CA ASN A 180 -7.27 26.26 1.60
C ASN A 180 -7.95 27.11 2.67
N ASP A 181 -7.75 26.77 3.94
CA ASP A 181 -8.28 27.51 5.10
C ASP A 181 -9.78 27.84 4.95
N THR A 182 -10.56 26.91 4.40
CA THR A 182 -11.95 27.14 3.98
C THR A 182 -12.91 26.24 4.74
N GLU A 183 -14.08 26.77 5.08
CA GLU A 183 -15.16 26.01 5.70
C GLU A 183 -16.27 25.73 4.69
N ILE A 184 -16.64 24.45 4.54
CA ILE A 184 -17.70 24.00 3.64
C ILE A 184 -18.73 23.21 4.45
N TYR A 185 -19.96 23.71 4.47
CA TYR A 185 -21.07 23.13 5.21
C TYR A 185 -22.20 22.69 4.28
N SER A 186 -22.59 21.43 4.45
CA SER A 186 -23.70 20.79 3.76
C SER A 186 -24.75 20.37 4.78
N TYR A 187 -25.96 20.92 4.65
CA TYR A 187 -27.10 20.63 5.51
C TYR A 187 -28.33 20.36 4.66
N SER A 188 -28.87 19.15 4.70
CA SER A 188 -30.11 18.78 4.00
C SER A 188 -30.89 17.73 4.78
N GLU A 189 -32.18 17.61 4.49
CA GLU A 189 -33.01 16.50 4.97
C GLU A 189 -32.69 15.16 4.28
N GLU A 190 -31.99 15.21 3.14
CA GLU A 190 -31.56 14.05 2.37
C GLU A 190 -30.05 13.77 2.54
N ASN A 191 -29.61 12.56 2.17
CA ASN A 191 -28.20 12.18 2.13
C ASN A 191 -27.44 12.97 1.04
N VAL A 192 -27.12 14.22 1.32
CA VAL A 192 -26.33 15.13 0.49
C VAL A 192 -24.85 15.07 0.85
N ALA A 193 -24.00 15.66 0.00
CA ALA A 193 -22.58 15.78 0.29
C ALA A 193 -22.03 17.19 0.16
N ALA A 194 -21.04 17.51 1.00
CA ALA A 194 -20.39 18.82 0.98
C ALA A 194 -19.56 19.02 -0.28
N ILE A 195 -18.90 17.97 -0.78
CA ILE A 195 -18.22 18.00 -2.08
C ILE A 195 -18.69 16.82 -2.92
N VAL A 196 -19.12 17.07 -4.15
CA VAL A 196 -19.55 16.04 -5.09
C VAL A 196 -18.76 16.14 -6.38
N LEU A 197 -18.09 15.04 -6.74
CA LEU A 197 -17.56 14.82 -8.09
C LEU A 197 -18.53 13.89 -8.83
N ASN A 198 -19.23 14.44 -9.81
CA ASN A 198 -20.30 13.73 -10.49
C ASN A 198 -19.78 12.81 -11.59
N ARG A 199 -20.57 11.78 -11.89
CA ARG A 199 -20.40 10.93 -13.06
C ARG A 199 -21.78 10.61 -13.63
N GLY A 200 -22.00 10.99 -14.88
CA GLY A 200 -23.10 10.55 -15.72
C GLY A 200 -22.57 10.06 -17.06
N ASP A 201 -23.47 9.64 -17.94
CA ASP A 201 -23.12 9.01 -19.22
C ASP A 201 -22.42 9.97 -20.18
N VAL A 202 -22.82 11.26 -20.14
CA VAL A 202 -22.29 12.31 -21.03
C VAL A 202 -21.32 13.23 -20.30
N TYR A 203 -21.66 13.64 -19.07
CA TYR A 203 -20.88 14.59 -18.28
C TYR A 203 -20.35 13.93 -17.01
N ASN A 204 -19.11 14.19 -16.65
CA ASN A 204 -18.46 13.60 -15.48
C ASN A 204 -17.23 14.41 -15.08
N ALA A 205 -16.81 14.27 -13.83
CA ALA A 205 -15.66 14.97 -13.27
C ALA A 205 -14.37 14.12 -13.34
N GLU A 206 -14.22 13.26 -14.36
CA GLU A 206 -13.05 12.40 -14.51
C GLU A 206 -11.75 13.21 -14.62
N ASN A 207 -10.65 12.65 -14.12
CA ASN A 207 -9.30 13.24 -14.07
C ASN A 207 -9.20 14.57 -13.30
N THR A 208 -10.26 15.00 -12.60
CA THR A 208 -10.21 16.17 -11.74
C THR A 208 -9.48 15.87 -10.44
N VAL A 209 -8.68 16.82 -9.96
CA VAL A 209 -7.94 16.73 -8.71
C VAL A 209 -8.44 17.81 -7.74
N ILE A 210 -8.86 17.40 -6.55
CA ILE A 210 -9.19 18.31 -5.45
C ILE A 210 -8.10 18.20 -4.39
N ASN A 211 -7.52 19.33 -4.00
CA ASN A 211 -6.55 19.43 -2.92
C ASN A 211 -7.17 20.22 -1.77
N ILE A 212 -7.28 19.60 -0.59
CA ILE A 212 -7.88 20.18 0.60
C ILE A 212 -6.78 20.36 1.65
N THR A 213 -6.53 21.60 2.06
CA THR A 213 -5.54 21.93 3.09
C THR A 213 -6.13 22.82 4.18
N LYS A 214 -5.82 22.49 5.44
CA LYS A 214 -6.25 23.25 6.64
C LYS A 214 -7.74 23.66 6.64
N SER A 215 -8.59 22.84 6.04
CA SER A 215 -9.97 23.20 5.76
C SER A 215 -10.92 22.33 6.56
N LYS A 216 -12.15 22.82 6.72
CA LYS A 216 -13.20 22.12 7.46
C LYS A 216 -14.34 21.76 6.52
N ILE A 217 -14.57 20.47 6.33
CA ILE A 217 -15.63 19.93 5.46
C ILE A 217 -16.64 19.19 6.33
N VAL A 218 -17.87 19.69 6.37
CA VAL A 218 -18.93 19.15 7.22
C VAL A 218 -20.16 18.85 6.37
N ALA A 219 -20.62 17.60 6.45
CA ALA A 219 -21.93 17.23 5.94
C ALA A 219 -22.74 16.58 7.06
N ALA A 220 -23.93 17.11 7.31
CA ALA A 220 -24.84 16.59 8.31
C ALA A 220 -26.29 16.64 7.83
N ASP A 221 -27.10 15.71 8.36
CA ASP A 221 -28.55 15.77 8.19
C ASP A 221 -29.18 16.86 9.08
N LYS A 222 -30.51 16.96 9.05
CA LYS A 222 -31.27 17.91 9.87
C LYS A 222 -31.14 17.72 11.39
N ASP A 223 -30.67 16.55 11.82
CA ASP A 223 -30.50 16.17 13.23
C ASP A 223 -29.02 16.24 13.65
N ASP A 224 -28.17 16.91 12.85
CA ASP A 224 -26.72 17.06 13.02
C ASP A 224 -25.91 15.74 12.97
N ASN A 225 -26.52 14.65 12.49
CA ASN A 225 -25.81 13.40 12.29
C ASN A 225 -24.92 13.50 11.04
N PRO A 226 -23.64 13.08 11.12
CA PRO A 226 -22.76 13.09 9.96
C PRO A 226 -23.31 12.25 8.79
N THR A 227 -23.31 12.82 7.58
CA THR A 227 -23.71 12.14 6.34
C THR A 227 -22.47 11.87 5.46
N VAL A 228 -22.49 12.23 4.18
CA VAL A 228 -21.37 12.03 3.25
C VAL A 228 -20.64 13.36 3.09
N ALA A 229 -19.44 13.53 3.66
CA ALA A 229 -18.69 14.76 3.48
C ALA A 229 -18.22 14.93 2.03
N ILE A 230 -17.73 13.84 1.43
CA ILE A 230 -17.17 13.84 0.09
C ILE A 230 -17.71 12.63 -0.67
N LEU A 231 -18.32 12.89 -1.83
CA LEU A 231 -18.86 11.87 -2.72
C LEU A 231 -18.13 11.93 -4.07
N ASN A 232 -17.25 10.96 -4.29
CA ASN A 232 -16.52 10.80 -5.54
C ASN A 232 -17.12 9.65 -6.37
N LYS A 233 -17.95 10.00 -7.36
CA LYS A 233 -18.62 9.01 -8.23
C LYS A 233 -17.76 8.60 -9.44
N THR A 234 -16.57 9.16 -9.57
CA THR A 234 -15.71 9.01 -10.75
C THR A 234 -14.81 7.80 -10.65
N LEU A 235 -14.27 7.34 -11.78
CA LEU A 235 -13.26 6.29 -11.82
C LEU A 235 -11.85 6.82 -11.51
N THR A 236 -11.56 8.06 -11.93
CA THR A 236 -10.17 8.56 -12.01
C THR A 236 -9.91 9.83 -11.20
N ALA A 237 -10.94 10.56 -10.77
CA ALA A 237 -10.74 11.79 -10.01
C ALA A 237 -10.15 11.49 -8.63
N LYS A 238 -9.32 12.41 -8.14
CA LYS A 238 -8.57 12.26 -6.89
C LYS A 238 -8.92 13.36 -5.91
N VAL A 239 -9.08 12.99 -4.65
CA VAL A 239 -9.27 13.93 -3.54
C VAL A 239 -8.12 13.76 -2.57
N ASN A 240 -7.27 14.76 -2.46
CA ASN A 240 -6.13 14.81 -1.56
C ASN A 240 -6.50 15.66 -0.34
N ILE A 241 -6.30 15.12 0.85
CA ILE A 241 -6.65 15.79 2.12
C ILE A 241 -5.41 15.78 3.00
N ASP A 242 -5.01 16.95 3.52
CA ASP A 242 -3.91 17.04 4.47
C ASP A 242 -4.32 16.61 5.89
N GLU A 243 -3.32 16.39 6.75
CA GLU A 243 -3.54 15.97 8.14
C GLU A 243 -4.18 17.05 9.02
N GLN A 244 -4.18 18.31 8.58
CA GLN A 244 -4.71 19.45 9.34
C GLN A 244 -6.19 19.71 9.03
N SER A 245 -6.74 19.14 7.96
CA SER A 245 -8.14 19.31 7.57
C SER A 245 -9.07 18.45 8.43
N GLU A 246 -10.21 19.03 8.79
CA GLU A 246 -11.27 18.35 9.55
C GLU A 246 -12.38 17.89 8.59
N ILE A 247 -12.62 16.58 8.54
CA ILE A 247 -13.74 16.00 7.78
C ILE A 247 -14.76 15.43 8.76
N LYS A 248 -15.96 16.01 8.80
CA LYS A 248 -17.11 15.48 9.55
C LYS A 248 -18.14 14.92 8.58
N GLY A 249 -18.10 13.60 8.42
CA GLY A 249 -18.93 12.82 7.49
C GLY A 249 -18.12 11.67 6.87
N GLU A 250 -18.79 10.79 6.15
CA GLU A 250 -18.18 9.69 5.41
C GLU A 250 -17.55 10.21 4.10
N ILE A 251 -16.39 9.67 3.73
CA ILE A 251 -15.83 9.82 2.39
C ILE A 251 -16.27 8.59 1.59
N LYS A 252 -17.08 8.81 0.55
CA LYS A 252 -17.55 7.75 -0.35
C LYS A 252 -16.93 7.89 -1.71
N GLU A 253 -16.11 6.92 -2.07
CA GLU A 253 -15.49 6.83 -3.39
C GLU A 253 -15.81 5.50 -4.05
N VAL A 254 -15.95 5.50 -5.37
CA VAL A 254 -16.06 4.26 -6.14
C VAL A 254 -14.76 3.48 -5.97
N ILE A 255 -14.78 2.30 -5.37
CA ILE A 255 -13.54 1.53 -5.16
C ILE A 255 -13.37 0.40 -6.16
N ALA A 256 -14.47 -0.02 -6.79
CA ALA A 256 -14.45 -1.05 -7.81
C ALA A 256 -15.55 -0.84 -8.85
N PHE A 257 -15.38 -1.43 -10.02
CA PHE A 257 -16.46 -1.63 -10.97
C PHE A 257 -16.51 -3.08 -11.45
N VAL A 258 -17.67 -3.50 -11.93
CA VAL A 258 -17.87 -4.81 -12.57
C VAL A 258 -18.15 -4.60 -14.04
N GLY A 259 -17.42 -5.32 -14.90
CA GLY A 259 -17.59 -5.26 -16.34
C GLY A 259 -16.43 -4.59 -17.07
N THR A 260 -16.74 -3.77 -18.07
CA THR A 260 -15.73 -2.99 -18.82
C THR A 260 -15.92 -1.52 -18.52
N VAL A 261 -14.94 -0.67 -18.82
CA VAL A 261 -15.06 0.79 -18.59
C VAL A 261 -16.28 1.39 -19.32
N GLU A 262 -16.61 0.87 -20.51
CA GLU A 262 -17.75 1.33 -21.33
C GLU A 262 -19.11 0.80 -20.83
N ASP A 263 -19.10 -0.33 -20.13
CA ASP A 263 -20.29 -0.98 -19.57
C ASP A 263 -19.97 -1.47 -18.15
N SER A 264 -19.87 -0.48 -17.25
CA SER A 264 -19.43 -0.64 -15.87
C SER A 264 -20.58 -0.44 -14.89
N THR A 265 -20.77 -1.37 -13.94
CA THR A 265 -21.53 -1.10 -12.72
C THR A 265 -20.57 -0.70 -11.61
N LEU A 266 -20.80 0.43 -10.95
CA LEU A 266 -19.89 1.02 -9.96
C LEU A 266 -20.25 0.63 -8.53
N PHE A 267 -19.23 0.45 -7.70
CA PHE A 267 -19.41 0.05 -6.31
C PHE A 267 -18.54 0.86 -5.35
N PHE A 268 -19.15 1.21 -4.21
CA PHE A 268 -18.48 1.86 -3.07
C PHE A 268 -18.00 0.85 -2.01
N LYS A 269 -18.32 -0.44 -2.19
CA LYS A 269 -17.94 -1.54 -1.31
C LYS A 269 -17.47 -2.74 -2.13
N LEU A 270 -16.35 -3.35 -1.75
CA LEU A 270 -15.75 -4.44 -2.51
C LEU A 270 -16.60 -5.71 -2.44
N GLN A 271 -17.20 -6.00 -1.28
CA GLN A 271 -18.11 -7.14 -1.13
C GLN A 271 -19.30 -7.07 -2.09
N ASP A 272 -19.88 -5.89 -2.27
CA ASP A 272 -21.02 -5.70 -3.18
C ASP A 272 -20.60 -5.90 -4.64
N ALA A 273 -19.41 -5.41 -5.01
CA ALA A 273 -18.84 -5.62 -6.34
C ALA A 273 -18.60 -7.11 -6.63
N ILE A 274 -18.03 -7.85 -5.67
CA ILE A 274 -17.79 -9.30 -5.78
C ILE A 274 -19.11 -10.06 -5.94
N ASN A 275 -20.10 -9.76 -5.10
CA ASN A 275 -21.41 -10.40 -5.17
C ASN A 275 -22.06 -10.19 -6.55
N TYR A 276 -21.99 -8.96 -7.07
CA TYR A 276 -22.53 -8.63 -8.39
C TYR A 276 -21.72 -9.27 -9.53
N GLY A 277 -20.39 -9.30 -9.42
CA GLY A 277 -19.49 -9.97 -10.36
C GLY A 277 -19.80 -11.47 -10.49
N ILE A 278 -20.04 -12.13 -9.36
CA ILE A 278 -20.50 -13.52 -9.32
C ILE A 278 -21.87 -13.65 -10.00
N GLU A 279 -22.85 -12.80 -9.63
CA GLU A 279 -24.21 -12.87 -10.17
C GLU A 279 -24.24 -12.68 -11.70
N LYS A 280 -23.41 -11.77 -12.22
CA LYS A 280 -23.34 -11.45 -13.65
C LYS A 280 -22.29 -12.25 -14.41
N ASN A 281 -21.46 -13.05 -13.72
CA ASN A 281 -20.30 -13.73 -14.28
C ASN A 281 -19.40 -12.76 -15.06
N ARG A 282 -18.99 -11.67 -14.41
CA ARG A 282 -18.14 -10.59 -14.96
C ARG A 282 -16.98 -10.28 -14.00
N PRO A 283 -15.83 -9.83 -14.53
CA PRO A 283 -14.68 -9.50 -13.70
C PRO A 283 -14.95 -8.27 -12.82
N VAL A 284 -14.28 -8.24 -11.66
CA VAL A 284 -14.26 -7.13 -10.71
C VAL A 284 -12.93 -6.40 -10.86
N GLU A 285 -13.00 -5.09 -11.11
CA GLU A 285 -11.84 -4.21 -11.29
C GLU A 285 -11.74 -3.25 -10.10
N ILE A 286 -10.69 -3.37 -9.29
CA ILE A 286 -10.40 -2.45 -8.18
C ILE A 286 -9.68 -1.22 -8.75
N ILE A 287 -10.11 -0.02 -8.33
CA ILE A 287 -9.59 1.25 -8.86
C ILE A 287 -9.07 2.22 -7.80
N ARG A 288 -9.28 1.92 -6.51
CA ARG A 288 -8.71 2.67 -5.40
C ARG A 288 -8.17 1.73 -4.33
N ASN A 289 -7.25 2.23 -3.50
CA ASN A 289 -6.83 1.50 -2.30
C ASN A 289 -8.02 1.32 -1.37
N ILE A 290 -8.10 0.16 -0.72
CA ILE A 290 -9.21 -0.23 0.14
C ILE A 290 -8.68 -0.47 1.55
N ASN A 291 -9.42 0.03 2.54
CA ASN A 291 -9.25 -0.32 3.94
C ASN A 291 -10.55 -0.94 4.45
N GLU A 292 -10.53 -2.26 4.57
CA GLU A 292 -11.71 -3.05 4.89
C GLU A 292 -11.65 -3.58 6.32
N LYS A 293 -12.72 -3.35 7.10
CA LYS A 293 -12.82 -3.84 8.48
C LYS A 293 -13.54 -5.18 8.57
N ALA A 294 -14.41 -5.47 7.60
CA ALA A 294 -15.12 -6.73 7.51
C ALA A 294 -14.31 -7.78 6.75
N ARG A 295 -14.67 -9.05 6.93
CA ARG A 295 -14.20 -10.13 6.08
C ARG A 295 -14.82 -10.00 4.68
N ILE A 296 -14.01 -10.22 3.65
CA ILE A 296 -14.49 -10.36 2.26
C ILE A 296 -14.77 -11.83 1.99
N GLU A 297 -15.96 -12.14 1.49
CA GLU A 297 -16.40 -13.50 1.17
C GLU A 297 -16.57 -13.69 -0.34
N ILE A 298 -16.01 -14.78 -0.86
CA ILE A 298 -16.17 -15.22 -2.26
C ILE A 298 -16.97 -16.52 -2.27
N ASN A 299 -18.22 -16.44 -2.74
CA ASN A 299 -19.21 -17.54 -2.68
C ASN A 299 -19.57 -18.14 -4.05
N GLY A 300 -18.83 -17.80 -5.11
CA GLY A 300 -19.08 -18.27 -6.48
C GLY A 300 -17.92 -17.96 -7.42
N LYS A 301 -18.07 -18.34 -8.69
CA LYS A 301 -17.06 -18.04 -9.73
C LYS A 301 -16.82 -16.54 -9.86
N VAL A 302 -15.57 -16.09 -9.75
CA VAL A 302 -15.21 -14.67 -9.94
C VAL A 302 -13.77 -14.50 -10.35
N GLU A 303 -13.52 -13.45 -11.13
CA GLU A 303 -12.20 -12.92 -11.46
C GLU A 303 -12.08 -11.52 -10.84
N ILE A 304 -11.02 -11.28 -10.06
CA ILE A 304 -10.76 -10.03 -9.38
C ILE A 304 -9.38 -9.51 -9.80
N ASN A 305 -9.35 -8.33 -10.41
CA ASN A 305 -8.12 -7.62 -10.74
C ASN A 305 -7.92 -6.44 -9.79
N GLY A 306 -6.83 -6.49 -9.03
CA GLY A 306 -6.45 -5.47 -8.05
C GLY A 306 -5.77 -4.24 -8.65
N ASN A 307 -5.34 -4.29 -9.91
CA ASN A 307 -4.61 -3.20 -10.59
C ASN A 307 -3.38 -2.67 -9.81
N GLY A 308 -2.73 -3.54 -9.03
CA GLY A 308 -1.59 -3.22 -8.16
C GLY A 308 -1.95 -2.43 -6.90
N LEU A 309 -3.24 -2.25 -6.61
CA LEU A 309 -3.72 -1.45 -5.48
C LEU A 309 -3.71 -2.24 -4.17
N MET A 310 -3.67 -1.50 -3.07
CA MET A 310 -3.63 -2.06 -1.73
C MET A 310 -5.03 -2.37 -1.21
N LEU A 311 -5.20 -3.59 -0.71
CA LEU A 311 -6.30 -4.01 0.16
C LEU A 311 -5.73 -4.24 1.56
N THR A 312 -5.95 -3.28 2.44
CA THR A 312 -5.59 -3.36 3.85
C THR A 312 -6.77 -3.83 4.68
N SER A 313 -6.56 -4.74 5.65
CA SER A 313 -7.64 -5.17 6.53
C SER A 313 -7.17 -5.60 7.91
N SER A 314 -7.97 -5.28 8.92
CA SER A 314 -7.82 -5.74 10.30
C SER A 314 -8.69 -6.95 10.64
N SER A 315 -9.39 -7.53 9.65
CA SER A 315 -10.20 -8.73 9.87
C SER A 315 -9.31 -9.92 10.24
N HIS A 316 -9.84 -10.83 11.06
CA HIS A 316 -9.15 -12.08 11.42
C HIS A 316 -8.76 -12.88 10.16
N GLU A 317 -9.65 -12.89 9.17
CA GLU A 317 -9.44 -13.42 7.81
C GLU A 317 -9.81 -12.32 6.82
N ILE A 318 -8.89 -11.95 5.93
CA ILE A 318 -9.13 -10.85 4.98
C ILE A 318 -10.08 -11.31 3.89
N ILE A 319 -9.72 -12.38 3.18
CA ILE A 319 -10.53 -13.01 2.14
C ILE A 319 -10.82 -14.46 2.52
N SER A 320 -12.09 -14.85 2.49
CA SER A 320 -12.55 -16.23 2.70
C SER A 320 -13.28 -16.72 1.45
N ILE A 321 -12.78 -17.80 0.86
CA ILE A 321 -13.29 -18.44 -0.35
C ILE A 321 -14.13 -19.65 0.04
N LYS A 322 -15.44 -19.57 -0.17
CA LYS A 322 -16.45 -20.55 0.27
C LYS A 322 -17.20 -21.17 -0.91
N THR A 323 -16.51 -21.34 -2.03
CA THR A 323 -17.06 -21.91 -3.27
C THR A 323 -16.22 -23.07 -3.78
N ALA A 324 -16.85 -23.92 -4.59
CA ALA A 324 -16.15 -24.94 -5.37
C ALA A 324 -15.84 -24.48 -6.81
N ASP A 325 -16.36 -23.31 -7.20
CA ASP A 325 -16.10 -22.71 -8.50
C ASP A 325 -14.68 -22.18 -8.61
N GLU A 326 -14.21 -21.95 -9.84
CA GLU A 326 -12.93 -21.30 -10.08
C GLU A 326 -12.91 -19.86 -9.54
N VAL A 327 -11.84 -19.50 -8.83
CA VAL A 327 -11.58 -18.13 -8.36
C VAL A 327 -10.23 -17.68 -8.89
N ILE A 328 -10.20 -16.50 -9.51
CA ILE A 328 -8.99 -15.87 -10.04
C ILE A 328 -8.79 -14.54 -9.33
N ILE A 329 -7.61 -14.32 -8.76
CA ILE A 329 -7.21 -13.05 -8.16
C ILE A 329 -5.87 -12.63 -8.78
N GLU A 330 -5.84 -11.43 -9.35
CA GLU A 330 -4.69 -10.91 -10.08
C GLU A 330 -4.30 -9.51 -9.60
N ASN A 331 -3.00 -9.19 -9.64
CA ASN A 331 -2.49 -7.84 -9.41
C ASN A 331 -2.98 -7.21 -8.09
N CYS A 332 -3.12 -7.98 -7.01
CA CYS A 332 -3.61 -7.50 -5.72
C CYS A 332 -2.47 -7.39 -4.71
N ASN A 333 -2.45 -6.32 -3.91
CA ASN A 333 -1.60 -6.23 -2.73
C ASN A 333 -2.43 -6.30 -1.45
N ILE A 334 -2.49 -7.48 -0.84
CA ILE A 334 -3.32 -7.80 0.33
C ILE A 334 -2.46 -7.72 1.59
N ILE A 335 -2.82 -6.81 2.50
CA ILE A 335 -2.03 -6.51 3.70
C ILE A 335 -2.89 -6.67 4.95
N GLY A 336 -2.54 -7.64 5.78
CA GLY A 336 -3.12 -7.83 7.10
C GLY A 336 -2.48 -6.91 8.12
N ILE A 337 -3.30 -6.09 8.80
CA ILE A 337 -2.87 -5.22 9.89
C ILE A 337 -3.41 -5.71 11.23
N SER A 338 -2.78 -5.31 12.34
CA SER A 338 -3.17 -5.73 13.71
C SER A 338 -3.10 -7.25 13.90
N ASP A 339 -4.03 -7.85 14.65
CA ASP A 339 -4.08 -9.30 14.97
C ASP A 339 -4.74 -10.15 13.85
N CYS A 340 -4.57 -9.75 12.59
CA CYS A 340 -4.97 -10.57 11.43
C CYS A 340 -4.22 -11.92 11.45
N VAL A 341 -4.94 -13.02 11.23
CA VAL A 341 -4.41 -14.40 11.33
C VAL A 341 -4.38 -15.13 9.99
N TYR A 342 -5.20 -14.72 9.02
CA TYR A 342 -5.16 -15.30 7.68
C TYR A 342 -5.33 -14.23 6.61
N GLY A 343 -4.45 -14.25 5.60
CA GLY A 343 -4.59 -13.42 4.41
C GLY A 343 -5.74 -13.91 3.55
N LEU A 344 -5.55 -15.06 2.90
CA LEU A 344 -6.55 -15.74 2.09
C LEU A 344 -6.83 -17.13 2.65
N THR A 345 -8.10 -17.40 2.96
CA THR A 345 -8.58 -18.69 3.44
C THR A 345 -9.44 -19.38 2.40
N ILE A 346 -9.22 -20.67 2.18
CA ILE A 346 -10.10 -21.56 1.39
C ILE A 346 -10.90 -22.43 2.36
N ASP A 347 -12.22 -22.28 2.32
CA ASP A 347 -13.13 -22.76 3.34
C ASP A 347 -14.12 -23.80 2.82
N TYR A 348 -14.09 -24.99 3.44
CA TYR A 348 -15.11 -26.04 3.40
C TYR A 348 -15.49 -26.63 2.03
N LYS A 349 -14.88 -26.17 0.92
CA LYS A 349 -15.16 -26.66 -0.44
C LYS A 349 -13.88 -26.75 -1.28
N PRO A 350 -13.74 -27.79 -2.13
CA PRO A 350 -12.65 -27.90 -3.10
C PRO A 350 -12.73 -26.76 -4.10
N VAL A 351 -11.72 -25.89 -4.15
CA VAL A 351 -11.67 -24.79 -5.12
C VAL A 351 -10.57 -25.02 -6.15
N THR A 352 -10.74 -24.47 -7.35
CA THR A 352 -9.60 -24.15 -8.23
C THR A 352 -9.25 -22.68 -8.05
N LEU A 353 -8.17 -22.38 -7.33
CA LEU A 353 -7.69 -21.02 -7.09
C LEU A 353 -6.51 -20.70 -8.01
N LYS A 354 -6.57 -19.55 -8.68
CA LYS A 354 -5.46 -18.98 -9.43
C LYS A 354 -5.06 -17.63 -8.82
N LEU A 355 -3.81 -17.50 -8.42
CA LEU A 355 -3.21 -16.26 -7.95
C LEU A 355 -2.11 -15.84 -8.93
N ASN A 356 -2.23 -14.66 -9.52
CA ASN A 356 -1.25 -14.13 -10.47
C ASN A 356 -0.78 -12.73 -10.06
N ASN A 357 0.52 -12.54 -9.83
CA ASN A 357 1.07 -11.24 -9.41
C ASN A 357 0.38 -10.67 -8.16
N VAL A 358 0.23 -11.51 -7.12
CA VAL A 358 -0.42 -11.14 -5.86
C VAL A 358 0.61 -11.08 -4.74
N THR A 359 0.59 -9.99 -3.97
CA THR A 359 1.30 -9.88 -2.70
C THR A 359 0.33 -10.14 -1.56
N ILE A 360 0.68 -11.01 -0.62
CA ILE A 360 -0.06 -11.22 0.63
C ILE A 360 0.93 -11.14 1.78
N SER A 361 0.73 -10.19 2.70
CA SER A 361 1.66 -9.96 3.81
C SER A 361 0.99 -9.57 5.12
N GLY A 362 1.55 -10.01 6.24
CA GLY A 362 1.09 -9.63 7.58
C GLY A 362 1.95 -10.21 8.71
N GLN A 363 1.85 -9.62 9.90
CA GLN A 363 2.80 -9.88 10.99
C GLN A 363 2.58 -11.21 11.74
N ARG A 364 1.35 -11.74 11.73
CA ARG A 364 0.95 -12.92 12.54
C ARG A 364 0.08 -13.92 11.78
N HIS A 365 0.10 -13.87 10.44
CA HIS A 365 -0.83 -14.66 9.63
C HIS A 365 -0.21 -15.76 8.79
N ILE A 366 -1.04 -16.72 8.40
CA ILE A 366 -0.80 -17.57 7.23
C ILE A 366 -1.25 -16.80 5.99
N ALA A 367 -0.35 -16.59 5.03
CA ALA A 367 -0.69 -15.80 3.83
C ALA A 367 -1.76 -16.50 2.98
N VAL A 368 -1.57 -17.79 2.68
CA VAL A 368 -2.59 -18.65 2.02
C VAL A 368 -2.86 -19.87 2.88
N TYR A 369 -4.12 -20.06 3.30
CA TYR A 369 -4.55 -21.14 4.17
C TYR A 369 -5.64 -21.98 3.52
N VAL A 370 -5.36 -23.28 3.30
CA VAL A 370 -6.34 -24.27 2.83
C VAL A 370 -6.87 -25.02 4.03
N CYS A 371 -8.11 -24.81 4.42
CA CYS A 371 -8.64 -25.42 5.63
C CYS A 371 -8.98 -26.91 5.45
N TRP A 372 -9.08 -27.64 6.55
CA TRP A 372 -9.51 -29.04 6.64
C TRP A 372 -10.72 -29.46 5.79
N GLY A 373 -11.72 -28.59 5.65
CA GLY A 373 -12.91 -28.91 4.84
C GLY A 373 -12.73 -28.70 3.34
N ALA A 374 -11.62 -28.13 2.87
CA ALA A 374 -11.36 -27.82 1.48
C ALA A 374 -10.54 -28.92 0.77
N GLU A 375 -10.87 -30.18 1.04
CA GLU A 375 -10.19 -31.36 0.45
C GLU A 375 -10.18 -31.31 -1.07
N SER A 376 -9.11 -31.80 -1.70
CA SER A 376 -8.92 -31.86 -3.17
C SER A 376 -8.90 -30.49 -3.86
N SER A 377 -8.61 -29.41 -3.14
CA SER A 377 -8.40 -28.08 -3.73
C SER A 377 -7.17 -28.06 -4.64
N LYS A 378 -7.22 -27.23 -5.68
CA LYS A 378 -6.13 -27.00 -6.63
C LYS A 378 -5.74 -25.55 -6.62
N LEU A 379 -4.48 -25.27 -6.31
CA LEU A 379 -3.94 -23.93 -6.22
C LEU A 379 -2.86 -23.76 -7.29
N PHE A 380 -2.98 -22.72 -8.11
CA PHE A 380 -1.98 -22.29 -9.07
C PHE A 380 -1.53 -20.88 -8.67
N ILE A 381 -0.29 -20.76 -8.20
CA ILE A 381 0.26 -19.52 -7.65
C ILE A 381 1.44 -19.10 -8.51
N ARG A 382 1.35 -17.92 -9.13
CA ARG A 382 2.35 -17.46 -10.10
C ARG A 382 2.73 -16.01 -9.85
N ASP A 383 4.03 -15.73 -9.92
CA ASP A 383 4.57 -14.36 -9.83
C ASP A 383 4.17 -13.63 -8.52
N CYS A 384 3.95 -14.38 -7.43
CA CYS A 384 3.43 -13.85 -6.16
C CYS A 384 4.54 -13.56 -5.12
N ASP A 385 4.18 -12.81 -4.08
CA ASP A 385 4.97 -12.65 -2.86
C ASP A 385 4.10 -12.95 -1.64
N LEU A 386 4.34 -14.11 -1.02
CA LEU A 386 3.57 -14.61 0.11
C LEU A 386 4.42 -14.57 1.37
N THR A 387 4.06 -13.71 2.31
CA THR A 387 4.81 -13.47 3.54
C THR A 387 3.92 -13.63 4.77
N GLY A 388 4.33 -14.49 5.71
CA GLY A 388 3.58 -14.71 6.95
C GLY A 388 4.39 -15.53 7.97
N CYS A 389 3.78 -15.93 9.09
CA CYS A 389 4.37 -16.98 9.94
C CYS A 389 4.43 -18.31 9.17
N TYR A 390 3.48 -18.49 8.27
CA TYR A 390 3.51 -19.42 7.16
C TYR A 390 3.13 -18.70 5.86
N ALA A 391 3.87 -18.92 4.79
CA ALA A 391 3.48 -18.42 3.48
C ALA A 391 2.32 -19.26 2.91
N LEU A 392 2.38 -20.58 3.14
CA LEU A 392 1.34 -21.52 2.75
C LEU A 392 1.04 -22.49 3.89
N GLY A 393 -0.24 -22.66 4.24
CA GLY A 393 -0.71 -23.69 5.16
C GLY A 393 -1.74 -24.59 4.49
N VAL A 394 -1.50 -25.91 4.48
CA VAL A 394 -2.35 -26.91 3.84
C VAL A 394 -2.90 -27.88 4.89
N TYR A 395 -4.20 -27.76 5.14
CA TYR A 395 -4.97 -28.63 6.02
C TYR A 395 -6.06 -29.42 5.28
N GLY A 396 -6.34 -29.11 4.01
CA GLY A 396 -7.28 -29.92 3.19
C GLY A 396 -6.57 -31.13 2.57
N GLU A 397 -7.07 -32.34 2.82
CA GLU A 397 -6.50 -33.58 2.25
C GLU A 397 -6.49 -33.54 0.72
N LYS A 398 -5.56 -34.25 0.07
CA LYS A 398 -5.48 -34.36 -1.41
C LYS A 398 -5.31 -33.03 -2.15
N THR A 399 -4.97 -31.96 -1.45
CA THR A 399 -4.73 -30.65 -2.05
C THR A 399 -3.49 -30.71 -2.96
N GLU A 400 -3.62 -30.14 -4.16
CA GLU A 400 -2.52 -29.99 -5.11
C GLU A 400 -2.18 -28.50 -5.25
N VAL A 401 -0.93 -28.14 -4.97
CA VAL A 401 -0.43 -26.77 -5.07
C VAL A 401 0.72 -26.72 -6.07
N GLU A 402 0.59 -25.89 -7.08
CA GLU A 402 1.65 -25.56 -8.03
C GLU A 402 2.02 -24.08 -7.88
N ILE A 403 3.29 -23.83 -7.60
CA ILE A 403 3.86 -22.51 -7.33
C ILE A 403 4.95 -22.26 -8.36
N ASN A 404 4.87 -21.12 -9.07
CA ASN A 404 5.82 -20.75 -10.11
C ASN A 404 6.30 -19.30 -9.91
N ASN A 405 7.62 -19.09 -10.00
CA ASN A 405 8.28 -17.78 -9.88
C ASN A 405 7.74 -16.91 -8.73
N THR A 406 7.54 -17.52 -7.56
CA THR A 406 6.89 -16.90 -6.40
C THR A 406 7.84 -16.90 -5.22
N LYS A 407 7.78 -15.85 -4.41
CA LYS A 407 8.51 -15.76 -3.14
C LYS A 407 7.64 -16.28 -2.00
N LEU A 408 8.15 -17.24 -1.26
CA LEU A 408 7.54 -17.74 -0.02
C LEU A 408 8.44 -17.34 1.15
N THR A 409 7.97 -16.42 1.99
CA THR A 409 8.76 -15.91 3.12
C THR A 409 8.06 -16.25 4.43
N SER A 410 8.74 -17.02 5.27
CA SER A 410 8.29 -17.24 6.65
C SER A 410 9.01 -16.30 7.61
N ILE A 411 8.25 -15.50 8.35
CA ILE A 411 8.75 -14.58 9.37
C ILE A 411 8.00 -14.87 10.66
N ASN A 412 8.72 -15.37 11.68
CA ASN A 412 8.18 -15.49 13.02
C ASN A 412 8.79 -14.43 13.94
N ASN A 413 7.96 -13.45 14.31
CA ASN A 413 8.31 -12.39 15.25
C ASN A 413 7.58 -12.54 16.59
N ASP A 414 6.97 -13.70 16.88
CA ASP A 414 6.35 -13.91 18.19
C ASP A 414 7.43 -13.99 19.27
N SER A 415 7.38 -13.04 20.21
CA SER A 415 8.31 -12.89 21.33
C SER A 415 7.76 -13.47 22.64
N LYS A 416 6.64 -14.20 22.59
CA LYS A 416 6.05 -14.82 23.78
C LYS A 416 7.02 -15.84 24.41
N PRO A 417 6.99 -16.02 25.75
CA PRO A 417 7.85 -16.98 26.45
C PRO A 417 7.68 -18.44 26.01
N ASP A 418 6.54 -18.79 25.42
CA ASP A 418 6.22 -20.10 24.84
C ASP A 418 6.47 -20.17 23.32
N ALA A 419 7.01 -19.11 22.70
CA ALA A 419 7.22 -19.06 21.25
C ALA A 419 8.03 -20.28 20.75
N ALA A 420 9.01 -20.77 21.52
CA ALA A 420 9.78 -21.98 21.21
C ALA A 420 8.94 -23.26 21.01
N LYS A 421 7.65 -23.27 21.40
CA LYS A 421 6.70 -24.37 21.16
C LYS A 421 5.89 -24.20 19.87
N HIS A 422 5.97 -23.05 19.22
CA HIS A 422 5.25 -22.73 18.00
C HIS A 422 6.22 -22.70 16.83
N TYR A 423 6.36 -23.82 16.13
CA TYR A 423 7.08 -23.88 14.87
C TYR A 423 6.54 -22.81 13.90
N SER A 424 7.43 -22.36 13.02
CA SER A 424 7.08 -21.57 11.84
C SER A 424 7.68 -22.23 10.61
N GLY A 425 7.21 -21.86 9.43
CA GLY A 425 7.82 -22.38 8.23
C GLY A 425 7.26 -21.76 6.97
N ALA A 426 7.92 -21.94 5.84
CA ALA A 426 7.39 -21.40 4.60
C ALA A 426 6.13 -22.16 4.16
N ILE A 427 6.18 -23.49 4.23
CA ILE A 427 5.12 -24.40 3.83
C ILE A 427 4.75 -25.30 5.01
N LEU A 428 3.52 -25.21 5.48
CA LEU A 428 2.93 -26.07 6.49
C LEU A 428 2.00 -27.09 5.86
N ILE A 429 2.19 -28.38 6.15
CA ILE A 429 1.31 -29.46 5.71
C ILE A 429 0.87 -30.25 6.95
N TYR A 430 -0.44 -30.35 7.16
CA TYR A 430 -1.01 -31.01 8.35
C TYR A 430 -1.73 -32.32 8.03
N VAL A 431 -1.91 -32.66 6.75
CA VAL A 431 -2.84 -33.71 6.31
C VAL A 431 -2.29 -34.59 5.19
N ASN A 432 -3.01 -35.67 4.90
CA ASN A 432 -2.60 -36.73 3.99
C ASN A 432 -2.73 -36.37 2.50
N ASP A 433 -1.95 -37.08 1.68
CA ASP A 433 -2.04 -37.10 0.21
C ASP A 433 -1.85 -35.72 -0.46
N VAL A 434 -1.12 -34.80 0.19
CA VAL A 434 -0.87 -33.45 -0.32
C VAL A 434 0.28 -33.44 -1.32
N LYS A 435 0.12 -32.69 -2.42
CA LYS A 435 1.19 -32.44 -3.39
C LYS A 435 1.52 -30.96 -3.45
N VAL A 436 2.79 -30.61 -3.26
CA VAL A 436 3.28 -29.22 -3.41
C VAL A 436 4.45 -29.20 -4.36
N LYS A 437 4.34 -28.43 -5.44
CA LYS A 437 5.41 -28.25 -6.42
C LYS A 437 5.77 -26.77 -6.49
N VAL A 438 7.03 -26.46 -6.27
CA VAL A 438 7.57 -25.10 -6.35
C VAL A 438 8.63 -25.05 -7.43
N PHE A 439 8.46 -24.16 -8.39
CA PHE A 439 9.34 -23.94 -9.53
C PHE A 439 9.78 -22.48 -9.56
N GLU A 440 11.08 -22.23 -9.72
CA GLU A 440 11.63 -20.87 -9.76
C GLU A 440 11.28 -20.05 -8.50
N GLY A 441 11.56 -18.75 -8.48
CA GLY A 441 11.36 -17.92 -7.29
C GLY A 441 12.30 -18.30 -6.13
N SER A 442 11.84 -18.10 -4.90
CA SER A 442 12.62 -18.39 -3.71
C SER A 442 11.76 -18.75 -2.51
N ILE A 443 12.29 -19.61 -1.64
CA ILE A 443 11.73 -19.89 -0.32
C ILE A 443 12.72 -19.40 0.73
N THR A 444 12.27 -18.49 1.59
CA THR A 444 13.10 -17.88 2.63
C THR A 444 12.55 -18.17 4.01
N THR A 445 13.40 -18.76 4.84
CA THR A 445 13.10 -19.09 6.23
C THR A 445 14.28 -18.66 7.11
N ILE A 446 13.98 -17.84 8.11
CA ILE A 446 14.99 -17.26 9.01
C ILE A 446 14.63 -17.64 10.45
N SER A 447 15.56 -18.26 11.16
CA SER A 447 15.44 -18.56 12.59
C SER A 447 16.75 -18.29 13.32
N SER A 448 16.70 -18.15 14.64
CA SER A 448 17.86 -17.95 15.52
C SER A 448 17.66 -18.73 16.82
N GLU A 449 18.72 -18.97 17.59
CA GLU A 449 18.66 -19.79 18.83
C GLU A 449 17.67 -19.25 19.87
N ASP A 450 17.40 -17.95 19.86
CA ASP A 450 16.44 -17.24 20.73
C ASP A 450 15.00 -17.22 20.17
N LYS A 451 14.78 -17.80 18.99
CA LYS A 451 13.50 -17.84 18.27
C LYS A 451 13.01 -19.28 18.06
N PRO A 452 11.73 -19.47 17.71
CA PRO A 452 11.20 -20.80 17.41
C PRO A 452 11.88 -21.35 16.16
N LEU A 453 12.09 -22.67 16.13
CA LEU A 453 12.63 -23.33 14.95
C LEU A 453 11.72 -23.03 13.76
N ALA A 454 12.35 -22.57 12.67
CA ALA A 454 11.66 -22.31 11.42
C ALA A 454 12.17 -23.28 10.37
N CYS A 455 11.26 -23.89 9.61
CA CYS A 455 11.62 -24.84 8.56
C CYS A 455 11.01 -24.47 7.21
N VAL A 456 11.65 -24.87 6.12
CA VAL A 456 11.10 -24.66 4.77
C VAL A 456 9.80 -25.45 4.61
N ILE A 457 9.83 -26.74 5.01
CA ILE A 457 8.67 -27.62 5.08
C ILE A 457 8.44 -28.01 6.54
N HIS A 458 7.27 -27.65 7.07
CA HIS A 458 6.83 -28.00 8.42
C HIS A 458 5.67 -29.01 8.39
N VAL A 459 5.81 -30.11 9.13
CA VAL A 459 4.78 -31.14 9.28
C VAL A 459 4.65 -31.50 10.77
N PRO A 460 3.69 -30.90 11.48
CA PRO A 460 3.53 -31.12 12.91
C PRO A 460 2.86 -32.46 13.20
N GLY A 461 3.54 -33.30 13.99
CA GLY A 461 3.05 -34.60 14.47
C GLY A 461 2.85 -35.67 13.39
N ASN A 462 2.15 -36.75 13.74
CA ASN A 462 1.85 -37.89 12.85
C ASN A 462 0.59 -37.68 11.98
N ASN A 463 0.22 -36.44 11.66
CA ASN A 463 -1.08 -36.15 11.02
C ASN A 463 -1.03 -36.13 9.48
N ALA A 464 0.15 -36.29 8.89
CA ALA A 464 0.33 -36.33 7.45
C ALA A 464 1.04 -37.62 7.01
N GLU A 465 0.51 -38.24 5.96
CA GLU A 465 1.05 -39.39 5.23
C GLU A 465 1.02 -39.10 3.73
N ASN A 466 1.87 -39.78 2.95
CA ASN A 466 1.90 -39.71 1.49
C ASN A 466 2.06 -38.30 0.88
N MET A 467 2.85 -37.44 1.49
CA MET A 467 3.17 -36.13 0.91
C MET A 467 4.16 -36.27 -0.27
N ASP A 468 3.93 -35.48 -1.31
CA ASP A 468 4.83 -35.32 -2.46
C ASP A 468 5.19 -33.83 -2.61
N VAL A 469 6.37 -33.46 -2.10
CA VAL A 469 6.89 -32.10 -2.13
C VAL A 469 8.08 -32.03 -3.07
N TYR A 470 7.99 -31.19 -4.10
CA TYR A 470 9.03 -30.97 -5.10
C TYR A 470 9.44 -29.50 -5.10
N LEU A 471 10.67 -29.21 -4.67
CA LEU A 471 11.22 -27.85 -4.53
C LEU A 471 12.34 -27.63 -5.54
N ASP A 472 12.00 -27.22 -6.76
CA ASP A 472 12.94 -26.75 -7.77
C ASP A 472 13.01 -25.22 -7.77
N THR A 473 13.52 -24.69 -6.66
CA THR A 473 13.56 -23.27 -6.34
C THR A 473 14.78 -22.98 -5.47
N GLU A 474 15.14 -21.71 -5.33
CA GLU A 474 16.17 -21.28 -4.38
C GLU A 474 15.63 -21.40 -2.95
N ILE A 475 16.31 -22.16 -2.11
CA ILE A 475 16.03 -22.29 -0.68
C ILE A 475 17.08 -21.49 0.10
N ILE A 476 16.59 -20.55 0.92
CA ILE A 476 17.37 -19.70 1.81
C ILE A 476 16.95 -20.00 3.25
N ALA A 477 17.70 -20.88 3.91
CA ALA A 477 17.50 -21.25 5.32
C ALA A 477 18.63 -20.67 6.18
N GLU A 478 18.35 -19.56 6.88
CA GLU A 478 19.35 -18.81 7.66
C GLU A 478 19.31 -19.11 9.16
N GLY A 479 20.47 -18.97 9.80
CA GLY A 479 20.63 -19.18 11.24
C GLY A 479 20.37 -20.63 11.64
N THR A 480 19.41 -20.85 12.55
CA THR A 480 19.01 -22.19 13.00
C THR A 480 17.92 -22.82 12.12
N ALA A 481 17.53 -22.16 11.02
CA ALA A 481 16.49 -22.69 10.15
C ALA A 481 16.90 -24.01 9.47
N GLU A 482 15.92 -24.89 9.30
CA GLU A 482 16.07 -26.20 8.65
C GLU A 482 15.26 -26.25 7.34
N ILE A 483 15.61 -27.16 6.45
CA ILE A 483 14.78 -27.45 5.28
C ILE A 483 13.56 -28.25 5.73
N ILE A 484 13.76 -29.19 6.65
CA ILE A 484 12.75 -30.15 7.07
C ILE A 484 12.51 -30.07 8.57
N GLY A 485 11.25 -29.83 8.96
CA GLY A 485 10.82 -30.00 10.35
C GLY A 485 9.59 -30.91 10.42
N PHE A 486 9.79 -32.22 10.59
CA PHE A 486 8.70 -33.17 10.83
C PHE A 486 8.94 -33.96 12.10
N GLU A 487 7.88 -34.17 12.89
CA GLU A 487 7.88 -35.08 14.05
C GLU A 487 7.36 -36.48 13.71
N SER A 488 7.14 -36.74 12.42
CA SER A 488 6.49 -37.95 11.91
C SER A 488 7.49 -39.08 11.63
N ASN A 489 7.08 -40.32 11.92
CA ASN A 489 7.80 -41.53 11.48
C ASN A 489 7.45 -41.95 10.05
N SER A 490 6.55 -41.22 9.39
CA SER A 490 6.08 -41.52 8.04
C SER A 490 7.13 -41.17 6.98
N GLN A 491 7.22 -42.01 5.95
CA GLN A 491 8.10 -41.76 4.80
C GLN A 491 7.37 -40.85 3.80
N HIS A 492 8.03 -39.78 3.38
CA HIS A 492 7.47 -38.75 2.52
C HIS A 492 8.35 -38.55 1.29
N ILE A 493 7.74 -38.24 0.14
CA ILE A 493 8.50 -37.93 -1.06
C ILE A 493 8.84 -36.45 -1.00
N ILE A 494 10.10 -36.13 -0.71
CA ILE A 494 10.59 -34.75 -0.66
C ILE A 494 11.80 -34.64 -1.56
N LYS A 495 11.68 -33.79 -2.57
CA LYS A 495 12.69 -33.57 -3.61
C LYS A 495 13.19 -32.14 -3.58
N VAL A 496 14.50 -31.97 -3.52
CA VAL A 496 15.18 -30.67 -3.56
C VAL A 496 16.36 -30.72 -4.53
N ARG A 497 16.92 -29.56 -4.90
CA ARG A 497 18.14 -29.51 -5.72
C ARG A 497 19.34 -30.13 -4.99
N GLN A 498 20.22 -30.79 -5.73
CA GLN A 498 21.38 -31.51 -5.19
C GLN A 498 22.34 -30.65 -4.34
N GLU A 499 22.36 -29.33 -4.53
CA GLU A 499 23.19 -28.41 -3.76
C GLU A 499 22.83 -28.38 -2.27
N TYR A 500 21.59 -28.75 -1.91
CA TYR A 500 21.13 -28.82 -0.52
C TYR A 500 21.47 -30.14 0.19
N LYS A 501 22.18 -31.06 -0.48
CA LYS A 501 22.56 -32.36 0.08
C LYS A 501 23.25 -32.26 1.45
N GLN A 502 24.24 -31.37 1.59
CA GLN A 502 24.99 -31.29 2.85
C GLN A 502 24.10 -30.76 3.98
N LYS A 503 23.25 -29.76 3.71
CA LYS A 503 22.29 -29.24 4.69
C LYS A 503 21.31 -30.32 5.15
N LEU A 504 20.80 -31.15 4.23
CA LEU A 504 19.96 -32.30 4.58
C LEU A 504 20.70 -33.35 5.43
N ASN A 505 21.96 -33.67 5.10
CA ASN A 505 22.79 -34.54 5.94
C ASN A 505 22.98 -33.94 7.34
N ASP A 506 23.21 -32.62 7.45
CA ASP A 506 23.36 -31.92 8.72
C ASP A 506 22.07 -31.98 9.57
N GLU A 507 20.91 -31.99 8.91
CA GLU A 507 19.58 -32.24 9.51
C GLU A 507 19.31 -33.73 9.82
N GLY A 508 20.19 -34.63 9.37
CA GLY A 508 20.11 -36.08 9.65
C GLY A 508 19.42 -36.91 8.56
N PHE A 509 19.14 -36.32 7.39
CA PHE A 509 18.50 -36.99 6.27
C PHE A 509 19.51 -37.41 5.21
N ALA A 510 19.58 -38.71 4.92
CA ALA A 510 20.31 -39.22 3.77
C ALA A 510 19.51 -38.99 2.48
N VAL A 511 20.19 -38.97 1.33
CA VAL A 511 19.54 -38.70 0.04
C VAL A 511 19.93 -39.68 -1.06
N THR A 512 19.07 -39.75 -2.07
CA THR A 512 19.30 -40.51 -3.30
C THR A 512 20.40 -39.87 -4.16
N LYS A 513 20.79 -40.56 -5.23
CA LYS A 513 21.62 -39.93 -6.27
C LYS A 513 20.79 -38.90 -7.03
N PRO A 514 21.38 -37.77 -7.48
CA PRO A 514 20.69 -36.81 -8.30
C PRO A 514 20.10 -37.46 -9.56
N ASP A 515 18.88 -37.09 -9.92
CA ASP A 515 18.26 -37.46 -11.19
C ASP A 515 18.79 -36.61 -12.37
N ASP A 516 18.23 -36.79 -13.57
CA ASP A 516 18.64 -36.07 -14.79
C ASP A 516 18.42 -34.54 -14.70
N LYS A 517 17.63 -34.07 -13.73
CA LYS A 517 17.39 -32.65 -13.46
C LYS A 517 18.24 -32.13 -12.30
N GLY A 518 19.10 -32.96 -11.71
CA GLY A 518 19.90 -32.60 -10.55
C GLY A 518 19.09 -32.55 -9.25
N MET A 519 17.93 -33.23 -9.20
CA MET A 519 17.10 -33.32 -8.00
C MET A 519 17.45 -34.56 -7.19
N ILE A 520 17.46 -34.41 -5.87
CA ILE A 520 17.69 -35.48 -4.89
C ILE A 520 16.42 -35.68 -4.06
N GLU A 521 16.18 -36.91 -3.64
CA GLU A 521 15.06 -37.30 -2.78
C GLU A 521 15.59 -37.81 -1.44
N ILE A 522 14.85 -37.64 -0.35
CA ILE A 522 15.19 -38.28 0.93
C ILE A 522 15.19 -39.80 0.78
N ASP A 523 16.27 -40.43 1.24
CA ASP A 523 16.45 -41.88 1.22
C ASP A 523 16.39 -42.44 2.65
N TYR A 524 15.17 -42.77 3.10
CA TYR A 524 14.93 -43.36 4.42
C TYR A 524 15.57 -44.74 4.62
N SER A 525 16.08 -45.38 3.56
CA SER A 525 16.77 -46.67 3.68
C SER A 525 18.22 -46.52 4.15
N LYS A 526 18.75 -45.30 4.10
CA LYS A 526 20.12 -44.97 4.53
C LYS A 526 20.10 -44.14 5.80
N LYS A 527 21.13 -44.34 6.61
CA LYS A 527 21.41 -43.53 7.79
C LYS A 527 22.41 -42.42 7.46
N VAL A 528 22.42 -41.40 8.31
CA VAL A 528 23.48 -40.40 8.38
C VAL A 528 24.38 -40.74 9.56
N ASN A 529 25.69 -40.78 9.32
CA ASN A 529 26.70 -41.04 10.34
C ASN A 529 27.35 -39.71 10.76
N THR A 530 27.70 -39.64 12.04
CA THR A 530 28.37 -38.48 12.65
C THR A 530 29.89 -38.68 12.61
N VAL A 531 30.60 -37.72 12.03
CA VAL A 531 32.07 -37.68 12.05
C VAL A 531 32.52 -36.60 13.01
N THR A 532 33.08 -37.02 14.15
CA THR A 532 33.56 -36.11 15.19
C THR A 532 35.07 -35.96 15.09
N TYR A 533 35.54 -34.77 14.77
CA TYR A 533 36.97 -34.44 14.78
C TYR A 533 37.40 -34.02 16.18
N MET A 534 38.48 -34.61 16.69
CA MET A 534 38.94 -34.43 18.07
C MET A 534 40.39 -33.94 18.11
N ILE A 535 40.68 -33.00 19.00
CA ILE A 535 42.03 -32.47 19.25
C ILE A 535 42.31 -32.57 20.74
N ASP A 536 43.37 -33.30 21.11
CA ASP A 536 43.78 -33.50 22.50
C ASP A 536 42.61 -33.91 23.43
N GLY A 537 41.68 -34.74 22.90
CA GLY A 537 40.50 -35.23 23.63
C GLY A 537 39.32 -34.25 23.72
N LYS A 538 39.35 -33.12 23.01
CA LYS A 538 38.24 -32.16 22.90
C LYS A 538 37.65 -32.16 21.49
N GLU A 539 36.33 -31.97 21.41
CA GLU A 539 35.64 -31.79 20.14
C GLU A 539 36.16 -30.54 19.42
N TYR A 540 36.55 -30.71 18.16
CA TYR A 540 36.96 -29.64 17.28
C TYR A 540 35.83 -29.21 16.35
N CYS A 541 35.21 -30.18 15.67
CA CYS A 541 34.02 -29.97 14.86
C CYS A 541 33.30 -31.30 14.60
N VAL A 542 32.04 -31.20 14.18
CA VAL A 542 31.20 -32.34 13.80
C VAL A 542 30.73 -32.13 12.37
N ILE A 543 30.84 -33.16 11.55
CA ILE A 543 30.31 -33.18 10.17
C ILE A 543 29.43 -34.42 10.05
N LYS A 544 28.24 -34.26 9.47
CA LYS A 544 27.34 -35.37 9.17
C LYS A 544 27.47 -35.79 7.70
N VAL A 545 27.56 -37.09 7.47
CA VAL A 545 27.67 -37.68 6.13
C VAL A 545 26.75 -38.90 6.03
N GLN A 546 26.05 -39.06 4.90
CA GLN A 546 25.25 -40.25 4.65
C GLN A 546 26.12 -41.51 4.55
N ASP A 547 25.54 -42.67 4.83
CA ASP A 547 26.23 -43.96 4.85
C ASP A 547 26.98 -44.27 3.55
N GLY A 548 28.28 -44.58 3.69
CA GLY A 548 29.20 -44.89 2.59
C GLY A 548 29.84 -43.67 1.91
N ASP A 549 29.42 -42.45 2.24
CA ASP A 549 30.03 -41.24 1.69
C ASP A 549 31.36 -40.88 2.39
N SER A 550 32.09 -39.95 1.78
CA SER A 550 33.32 -39.37 2.35
C SER A 550 33.05 -37.92 2.77
N VAL A 551 33.78 -37.43 3.77
CA VAL A 551 33.78 -36.02 4.14
C VAL A 551 34.38 -35.22 3.00
N LYS A 552 33.58 -34.35 2.36
CA LYS A 552 34.01 -33.57 1.18
C LYS A 552 35.06 -32.52 1.56
N ASP A 553 34.78 -31.75 2.61
CA ASP A 553 35.62 -30.65 3.08
C ASP A 553 36.23 -31.03 4.43
N VAL A 554 37.24 -31.90 4.39
CA VAL A 554 37.95 -32.35 5.60
C VAL A 554 38.61 -31.13 6.27
N PRO A 555 38.36 -30.89 7.58
CA PRO A 555 38.93 -29.75 8.29
C PRO A 555 40.47 -29.83 8.31
N VAL A 556 41.12 -28.67 8.23
CA VAL A 556 42.57 -28.60 8.36
C VAL A 556 42.96 -28.90 9.80
N VAL A 557 43.98 -29.75 10.00
CA VAL A 557 44.51 -30.05 11.35
C VAL A 557 45.12 -28.77 11.95
N PRO A 558 44.67 -28.31 13.12
CA PRO A 558 45.22 -27.11 13.74
C PRO A 558 46.71 -27.24 14.07
N ILE A 559 47.45 -26.14 13.88
CA ILE A 559 48.88 -26.08 14.13
C ILE A 559 49.17 -26.19 15.64
N LYS A 560 50.19 -26.99 15.98
CA LYS A 560 50.69 -27.16 17.36
C LYS A 560 52.20 -26.97 17.38
N ASP A 561 52.67 -26.00 18.15
CA ASP A 561 54.07 -25.57 18.16
C ASP A 561 55.05 -26.73 18.43
N GLY A 562 55.98 -26.94 17.50
CA GLY A 562 56.97 -28.03 17.57
C GLY A 562 56.41 -29.41 17.23
N TYR A 563 55.25 -29.50 16.60
CA TYR A 563 54.63 -30.74 16.14
C TYR A 563 54.09 -30.60 14.71
N THR A 564 54.20 -31.69 13.92
CA THR A 564 53.44 -31.86 12.69
C THR A 564 52.17 -32.66 12.99
N GLY A 565 51.00 -32.14 12.62
CA GLY A 565 49.70 -32.80 12.83
C GLY A 565 49.17 -33.53 11.60
N LYS A 566 48.50 -34.67 11.79
CA LYS A 566 47.67 -35.34 10.79
C LYS A 566 46.43 -35.94 11.44
N TRP A 567 45.34 -36.09 10.71
CA TRP A 567 44.21 -36.91 11.16
C TRP A 567 44.60 -38.41 11.14
N ASP A 568 44.09 -39.19 12.09
CA ASP A 568 44.28 -40.65 12.15
C ASP A 568 43.40 -41.42 11.15
N HIS A 569 42.43 -40.73 10.54
CA HIS A 569 41.55 -41.22 9.48
C HIS A 569 41.41 -40.14 8.40
N ASP A 570 41.28 -40.52 7.13
CA ASP A 570 41.25 -39.60 5.99
C ASP A 570 39.84 -39.08 5.64
N GLY A 571 38.84 -39.49 6.42
CA GLY A 571 37.44 -39.08 6.25
C GLY A 571 36.72 -39.80 5.11
N THR A 572 37.30 -40.86 4.52
CA THR A 572 36.68 -41.61 3.43
C THR A 572 35.80 -42.77 3.89
N ASN A 573 34.79 -43.13 3.09
CA ASN A 573 33.94 -44.33 3.26
C ASN A 573 33.38 -44.50 4.70
N ILE A 574 32.66 -43.49 5.19
CA ILE A 574 32.09 -43.49 6.53
C ILE A 574 30.83 -44.34 6.57
N THR A 575 30.88 -45.48 7.27
CA THR A 575 29.75 -46.42 7.39
C THR A 575 29.18 -46.52 8.82
N VAL A 576 29.79 -45.81 9.77
CA VAL A 576 29.38 -45.73 11.19
C VAL A 576 29.82 -44.38 11.75
N ASP A 577 29.26 -43.97 12.87
CA ASP A 577 29.77 -42.84 13.62
C ASP A 577 31.27 -43.02 13.88
N THR A 578 32.05 -42.02 13.49
CA THR A 578 33.51 -42.13 13.42
C THR A 578 34.14 -40.95 14.16
N THR A 579 34.98 -41.25 15.15
CA THR A 579 35.83 -40.26 15.80
C THR A 579 37.19 -40.22 15.12
N ILE A 580 37.58 -39.05 14.63
CA ILE A 580 38.86 -38.80 13.94
C ILE A 580 39.74 -37.91 14.83
N ASN A 581 40.88 -38.41 15.28
CA ASN A 581 41.77 -37.71 16.20
C ASN A 581 42.96 -37.05 15.49
N ALA A 582 43.31 -35.84 15.93
CA ALA A 582 44.55 -35.21 15.53
C ALA A 582 45.74 -35.92 16.20
N VAL A 583 46.61 -36.50 15.38
CA VAL A 583 47.86 -37.12 15.80
C VAL A 583 49.01 -36.15 15.57
N TYR A 584 49.59 -35.67 16.66
CA TYR A 584 50.73 -34.76 16.65
C TYR A 584 52.04 -35.51 16.84
N THR A 585 52.94 -35.41 15.85
CA THR A 585 54.29 -35.96 15.92
C THR A 585 55.28 -34.85 16.21
N LYS A 586 56.05 -34.98 17.30
CA LYS A 586 57.04 -33.97 17.70
C LYS A 586 58.07 -33.78 16.59
N GLU A 587 58.26 -32.55 16.16
CA GLU A 587 59.29 -32.21 15.20
C GLU A 587 60.64 -32.29 15.92
N PHE A 588 61.43 -33.32 15.58
CA PHE A 588 62.83 -33.33 15.95
C PHE A 588 63.53 -32.28 15.10
N LEU A 589 63.92 -31.17 15.72
CA LEU A 589 64.94 -30.26 15.18
C LEU A 589 66.04 -31.12 14.56
N ASN A 590 66.16 -31.04 13.24
CA ASN A 590 66.94 -31.97 12.44
C ASN A 590 68.36 -32.04 13.02
N LEU A 591 68.71 -33.17 13.66
CA LEU A 591 69.99 -33.32 14.35
C LEU A 591 71.16 -33.05 13.38
N LYS A 592 70.97 -33.30 12.08
CA LYS A 592 71.93 -32.93 11.02
C LYS A 592 72.21 -31.43 10.97
N MET A 593 71.23 -30.56 11.20
CA MET A 593 71.42 -29.11 11.13
C MET A 593 72.17 -28.58 12.36
N ILE A 594 71.89 -29.12 13.54
CA ILE A 594 72.66 -28.82 14.77
C ILE A 594 74.09 -29.38 14.66
N LEU A 595 74.25 -30.61 14.13
CA LEU A 595 75.58 -31.20 13.87
C LEU A 595 76.35 -30.42 12.80
N LEU A 596 75.67 -29.91 11.75
CA LEU A 596 76.29 -29.10 10.71
C LEU A 596 76.78 -27.77 11.27
N LEU A 597 75.97 -27.08 12.09
CA LEU A 597 76.39 -25.86 12.78
C LEU A 597 77.55 -26.13 13.75
N ALA A 598 77.53 -27.23 14.49
CA ALA A 598 78.62 -27.63 15.37
C ALA A 598 79.91 -27.97 14.59
N VAL A 599 79.81 -28.67 13.46
CA VAL A 599 80.95 -28.99 12.58
C VAL A 599 81.53 -27.72 11.95
N VAL A 600 80.69 -26.79 11.50
CA VAL A 600 81.14 -25.48 11.01
C VAL A 600 81.87 -24.71 12.12
N PHE A 601 81.36 -24.72 13.34
CA PHE A 601 82.00 -24.07 14.49
C PHE A 601 83.38 -24.69 14.81
N VAL A 602 83.51 -26.03 14.74
CA VAL A 602 84.78 -26.74 14.94
C VAL A 602 85.77 -26.44 13.80
N ILE A 603 85.33 -26.40 12.54
CA ILE A 603 86.19 -26.06 11.40
C ILE A 603 86.71 -24.62 11.53
N VAL A 604 85.86 -23.67 11.92
CA VAL A 604 86.27 -22.27 12.17
C VAL A 604 87.30 -22.21 13.31
N LEU A 605 87.12 -22.97 14.39
CA LEU A 605 88.06 -23.04 15.50
C LEU A 605 89.43 -23.61 15.06
N ILE A 606 89.43 -24.66 14.24
CA ILE A 606 90.65 -25.27 13.68
C ILE A 606 91.39 -24.29 12.77
N ILE A 607 90.68 -23.53 11.93
CA ILE A 607 91.29 -22.49 11.08
C ILE A 607 91.90 -21.37 11.94
N LEU A 608 91.25 -20.97 13.04
CA LEU A 608 91.78 -19.99 13.98
C LEU A 608 93.06 -20.49 14.69
N ILE A 609 93.09 -21.77 15.09
CA ILE A 609 94.26 -22.40 15.70
C ILE A 609 95.41 -22.52 14.68
N MET A 610 95.13 -22.90 13.43
CA MET A 610 96.15 -22.99 12.39
C MET A 610 96.72 -21.61 12.01
N THR A 611 95.90 -20.57 11.97
CA THR A 611 96.36 -19.19 11.69
C THR A 611 97.19 -18.63 12.84
N THR A 612 96.83 -18.92 14.10
CA THR A 612 97.66 -18.54 15.26
C THR A 612 98.95 -19.36 15.36
N TYR A 613 98.94 -20.65 15.02
CA TYR A 613 100.14 -21.50 14.98
C TYR A 613 101.11 -21.10 13.85
N LYS A 614 100.62 -20.79 12.64
CA LYS A 614 101.44 -20.23 11.55
C LYS A 614 102.03 -18.86 11.88
N LYS A 615 101.36 -18.06 12.71
CA LYS A 615 101.89 -16.77 13.18
C LYS A 615 103.00 -16.95 14.22
N LYS A 616 102.99 -18.06 14.97
CA LYS A 616 104.03 -18.39 15.98
C LYS A 616 105.28 -19.04 15.37
N ASN A 617 105.16 -19.84 14.31
CA ASN A 617 106.30 -20.48 13.63
C ASN A 617 106.96 -19.64 12.52
N LYS A 618 106.59 -18.36 12.37
CA LYS A 618 107.31 -17.39 11.54
C LYS A 618 108.24 -16.46 12.35
N ILE A 619 108.40 -16.74 13.64
CA ILE A 619 109.36 -16.09 14.54
C ILE A 619 110.15 -17.21 15.24
N ASN A 620 111.06 -17.82 14.50
CA ASN A 620 112.35 -18.39 14.93
C ASN A 620 113.10 -18.90 13.71
#